data_AF-A0A966JCL8-F1
#
_entry.id   AF-A0A966JCL8-F1
#
_cell.length_a   1.000
_cell.length_b   1.000
_cell.length_c   1.000
_cell.angle_alpha   90.00
_cell.angle_beta   90.00
_cell.angle_gamma   90.00
#
_symmetry.space_group_name_H-M   'P 1'
#
loop_
_entity.id
_entity.type
_entity.pdbx_description
1 polymer ?
#
loop_
_entity_poly.entity_id
_entity_poly.type
_entity_poly.pdbx_seq_one_letter_code
_entity_poly.pdbx_strand_id
1 'polypeptide(L)'
;MKVIDFFAGLEGWSSGFRERGHEVFSTDYDSKFKVDLVKNILDIKPSDFPWQPDIILASPPCETFSMMTVGRNWTMDHKPKTIKAALAEKILEKTISLIDELQPKFFIIENPRAKMRKMPQMQRFEVRTVTYCQYGMRYMKPTDLWGGFPP
;
A
#
# COMPACT_ATOMS: atom_id res chain seq x y z
N MET A 1 19.74 -1.65 1.57
CA MET A 1 18.68 -0.80 2.14
C MET A 1 17.82 -1.65 3.04
N LYS A 2 17.14 -0.99 3.96
CA LYS A 2 16.19 -1.58 4.89
C LYS A 2 14.77 -1.23 4.44
N VAL A 3 13.99 -2.24 4.06
CA VAL A 3 12.72 -2.08 3.37
C VAL A 3 11.59 -2.72 4.15
N ILE A 4 10.56 -1.96 4.49
CA ILE A 4 9.32 -2.53 5.06
C ILE A 4 8.31 -2.76 3.93
N ASP A 5 7.70 -3.94 3.90
CA ASP A 5 6.64 -4.31 2.94
C ASP A 5 5.32 -4.52 3.69
N PHE A 6 4.45 -3.51 3.67
CA PHE A 6 3.10 -3.57 4.24
C PHE A 6 2.13 -4.25 3.27
N PHE A 7 1.31 -5.17 3.80
CA PHE A 7 0.36 -5.97 3.02
C PHE A 7 1.08 -6.86 2.01
N ALA A 8 2.16 -7.51 2.46
CA ALA A 8 3.10 -8.18 1.59
C ALA A 8 2.47 -9.34 0.81
N GLY A 9 1.44 -10.00 1.35
CA GLY A 9 0.81 -11.16 0.71
C GLY A 9 1.84 -12.22 0.31
N LEU A 10 2.01 -12.45 -1.01
CA LEU A 10 3.00 -13.37 -1.57
C LEU A 10 4.40 -12.75 -1.78
N GLU A 11 4.64 -11.56 -1.23
CA GLU A 11 5.91 -10.83 -1.27
C GLU A 11 6.41 -10.46 -2.67
N GLY A 12 5.48 -10.38 -3.63
CA GLY A 12 5.82 -10.06 -5.02
C GLY A 12 6.48 -8.69 -5.17
N TRP A 13 6.09 -7.72 -4.34
CA TRP A 13 6.62 -6.36 -4.42
C TRP A 13 8.07 -6.29 -3.94
N SER A 14 8.34 -6.80 -2.74
CA SER A 14 9.67 -6.73 -2.13
C SER A 14 10.68 -7.71 -2.71
N SER A 15 10.25 -8.68 -3.54
CA SER A 15 11.12 -9.67 -4.21
C SER A 15 12.34 -9.03 -4.89
N GLY A 16 12.14 -7.99 -5.70
CA GLY A 16 13.23 -7.31 -6.41
C GLY A 16 14.23 -6.59 -5.50
N PHE A 17 13.85 -6.27 -4.24
CA PHE A 17 14.78 -5.75 -3.24
C PHE A 17 15.59 -6.88 -2.62
N ARG A 18 14.96 -8.01 -2.28
CA ARG A 18 15.65 -9.20 -1.78
C ARG A 18 16.69 -9.73 -2.76
N GLU A 19 16.34 -9.81 -4.05
CA GLU A 19 17.24 -10.26 -5.12
C GLU A 19 18.51 -9.39 -5.25
N ARG A 20 18.42 -8.11 -4.86
CA ARG A 20 19.55 -7.18 -4.85
C ARG A 20 20.30 -7.14 -3.50
N GLY A 21 20.02 -8.08 -2.60
CA GLY A 21 20.67 -8.20 -1.30
C GLY A 21 20.25 -7.13 -0.29
N HIS A 22 19.06 -6.54 -0.44
CA HIS A 22 18.50 -5.63 0.56
C HIS A 22 17.79 -6.39 1.68
N GLU A 23 17.76 -5.78 2.87
CA GLU A 23 17.08 -6.33 4.04
C GLU A 23 15.60 -5.93 3.96
N VAL A 24 14.71 -6.92 3.98
CA VAL A 24 13.27 -6.73 3.85
C VAL A 24 12.57 -7.27 5.09
N PHE A 25 11.67 -6.47 5.66
CA PHE A 25 10.76 -6.84 6.73
C PHE A 25 9.31 -6.75 6.24
N SER A 26 8.66 -7.88 6.11
CA SER A 26 7.32 -8.04 5.53
C SER A 26 6.25 -8.17 6.61
N THR A 27 5.07 -7.61 6.35
CA THR A 27 3.92 -7.73 7.26
C THR A 27 2.64 -8.03 6.51
N ASP A 28 1.79 -8.85 7.11
CA ASP A 28 0.43 -9.11 6.65
C ASP A 28 -0.44 -9.53 7.83
N TYR A 29 -1.75 -9.38 7.75
CA TYR A 29 -2.65 -9.83 8.82
C TYR A 29 -3.01 -11.32 8.67
N ASP A 30 -2.89 -11.89 7.48
CA ASP A 30 -3.27 -13.26 7.18
C ASP A 30 -2.08 -14.21 7.40
N SER A 31 -2.21 -15.09 8.41
CA SER A 31 -1.17 -16.04 8.82
C SER A 31 -0.85 -17.11 7.78
N LYS A 32 -1.62 -17.21 6.69
CA LYS A 32 -1.27 -18.08 5.56
C LYS A 32 -0.03 -17.59 4.80
N PHE A 33 0.26 -16.29 4.88
CA PHE A 33 1.41 -15.70 4.24
C PHE A 33 2.64 -15.86 5.13
N LYS A 34 3.77 -16.21 4.51
CA LYS A 34 5.04 -16.39 5.20
C LYS A 34 5.75 -15.04 5.29
N VAL A 35 5.28 -14.19 6.21
CA VAL A 35 5.81 -12.86 6.46
C VAL A 35 6.56 -12.80 7.80
N ASP A 36 7.39 -11.77 7.98
CA ASP A 36 8.19 -11.57 9.20
C ASP A 36 7.32 -11.21 10.41
N LEU A 37 6.22 -10.48 10.18
CA LEU A 37 5.23 -10.13 11.21
C LEU A 37 3.80 -10.34 10.73
N VAL A 38 3.14 -11.34 11.30
CA VAL A 38 1.69 -11.55 11.12
C VAL A 38 0.93 -10.64 12.09
N LYS A 39 0.46 -9.49 11.64
CA LYS A 39 -0.23 -8.49 12.46
C LYS A 39 -1.15 -7.61 11.62
N ASN A 40 -2.30 -7.25 12.19
CA ASN A 40 -3.18 -6.27 11.56
C ASN A 40 -2.49 -4.89 11.56
N ILE A 41 -2.48 -4.21 10.42
CA ILE A 41 -1.91 -2.87 10.25
C ILE A 41 -2.46 -1.85 11.25
N LEU A 42 -3.71 -2.01 11.68
CA LEU A 42 -4.34 -1.16 12.69
C LEU A 42 -3.66 -1.25 14.06
N ASP A 43 -3.00 -2.38 14.35
CA ASP A 43 -2.31 -2.66 15.60
C ASP A 43 -0.78 -2.50 15.49
N ILE A 44 -0.27 -2.25 14.28
CA ILE A 44 1.16 -2.02 14.04
C ILE A 44 1.61 -0.68 14.64
N LYS A 45 2.79 -0.72 15.26
CA LYS A 45 3.49 0.40 15.88
C LYS A 45 4.91 0.50 15.32
N PRO A 46 5.53 1.69 15.28
CA PRO A 46 6.92 1.83 14.84
C PRO A 46 7.91 0.94 15.62
N SER A 47 7.65 0.68 16.90
CA SER A 47 8.46 -0.20 17.76
C SER A 47 8.40 -1.68 17.39
N ASP A 48 7.49 -2.10 16.50
CA ASP A 48 7.43 -3.47 16.01
C ASP A 48 8.57 -3.77 15.01
N PHE A 49 9.26 -2.75 14.49
CA PHE A 49 10.31 -2.92 13.50
C PHE A 49 11.70 -2.92 14.14
N PRO A 50 12.61 -3.80 13.66
CA PRO A 50 13.96 -3.91 14.22
C PRO A 50 14.85 -2.69 13.92
N TRP A 51 14.44 -1.84 12.99
CA TRP A 51 15.21 -0.69 12.54
C TRP A 51 14.34 0.37 11.87
N GLN A 52 14.96 1.52 11.65
CA GLN A 52 14.42 2.63 10.85
C GLN A 52 14.46 2.28 9.34
N PRO A 53 13.32 2.21 8.62
CA PRO A 53 13.30 1.94 7.18
C PRO A 53 13.96 3.05 6.35
N ASP A 54 14.68 2.63 5.31
CA ASP A 54 15.03 3.50 4.17
C ASP A 54 13.83 3.64 3.23
N ILE A 55 13.08 2.55 3.04
CA ILE A 55 11.96 2.46 2.10
C ILE A 55 10.75 1.77 2.75
N ILE A 56 9.57 2.30 2.48
CA ILE A 56 8.29 1.63 2.77
C ILE A 56 7.56 1.32 1.47
N LEU A 57 7.13 0.08 1.32
CA LEU A 57 6.23 -0.38 0.27
C LEU A 57 4.88 -0.70 0.93
N ALA A 58 3.78 -0.33 0.30
CA ALA A 58 2.45 -0.60 0.83
C ALA A 58 1.45 -0.90 -0.28
N SER A 59 0.79 -2.06 -0.18
CA SER A 59 -0.25 -2.49 -1.12
C SER A 59 -1.60 -2.68 -0.41
N PRO A 60 -2.22 -1.62 0.15
CA PRO A 60 -3.44 -1.76 0.94
C PRO A 60 -4.58 -2.42 0.14
N PRO A 61 -5.49 -3.15 0.79
CA PRO A 61 -6.58 -3.87 0.13
C PRO A 61 -7.41 -2.97 -0.80
N CYS A 62 -7.65 -3.42 -2.04
CA CYS A 62 -8.25 -2.61 -3.11
C CYS A 62 -9.76 -2.85 -3.32
N GLU A 63 -10.36 -3.82 -2.62
CA GLU A 63 -11.70 -4.35 -2.91
C GLU A 63 -12.77 -3.25 -2.91
N THR A 64 -12.70 -2.34 -1.94
CA THR A 64 -13.64 -1.23 -1.80
C THR A 64 -13.30 -0.05 -2.69
N PHE A 65 -12.03 0.08 -3.10
CA PHE A 65 -11.54 1.16 -3.96
C PHE A 65 -11.64 0.84 -5.46
N SER A 66 -11.89 -0.42 -5.82
CA SER A 66 -11.98 -0.86 -7.22
C SER A 66 -13.13 -0.18 -7.97
N MET A 67 -12.94 -0.01 -9.29
CA MET A 67 -13.98 0.56 -10.17
C MET A 67 -15.30 -0.22 -10.13
N MET A 68 -15.24 -1.53 -9.91
CA MET A 68 -16.42 -2.40 -9.88
C MET A 68 -17.31 -2.16 -8.66
N THR A 69 -16.76 -1.67 -7.55
CA THR A 69 -17.49 -1.56 -6.28
C THR A 69 -17.66 -0.11 -5.80
N VAL A 70 -17.08 0.86 -6.51
CA VAL A 70 -17.03 2.27 -6.05
C VAL A 70 -18.40 2.86 -5.73
N GLY A 71 -19.40 2.70 -6.61
CA GLY A 71 -20.75 3.26 -6.39
C GLY A 71 -21.51 2.60 -5.23
N ARG A 72 -21.18 1.33 -4.92
CA ARG A 72 -21.71 0.63 -3.74
C ARG A 72 -21.07 1.15 -2.46
N ASN A 73 -19.77 1.37 -2.49
CA ASN A 73 -18.96 1.60 -1.30
C ASN A 73 -18.79 3.07 -0.92
N TRP A 74 -18.96 4.02 -1.85
CA TRP A 74 -18.64 5.43 -1.61
C TRP A 74 -19.71 6.37 -2.13
N THR A 75 -19.90 7.49 -1.44
CA THR A 75 -20.68 8.62 -1.93
C THR A 75 -19.89 9.44 -2.95
N MET A 76 -20.57 10.36 -3.63
CA MET A 76 -19.93 11.37 -4.49
C MET A 76 -18.96 12.24 -3.68
N ASP A 77 -19.32 12.59 -2.44
CA ASP A 77 -18.49 13.36 -1.51
C ASP A 77 -17.41 12.51 -0.81
N HIS A 78 -17.03 11.38 -1.39
CA HIS A 78 -15.96 10.48 -0.90
C HIS A 78 -16.17 9.86 0.47
N LYS A 79 -17.39 9.85 1.02
CA LYS A 79 -17.71 9.20 2.31
C LYS A 79 -17.99 7.71 2.13
N PRO A 80 -17.58 6.85 3.08
CA PRO A 80 -17.91 5.43 3.03
C PRO A 80 -19.42 5.19 3.23
N LYS A 81 -20.00 4.31 2.41
CA LYS A 81 -21.39 3.84 2.51
C LYS A 81 -21.52 2.52 3.27
N THR A 82 -20.42 1.77 3.39
CA THR A 82 -20.40 0.42 3.96
C THR A 82 -19.35 0.31 5.06
N ILE A 83 -19.54 -0.63 5.99
CA ILE A 83 -18.57 -0.94 7.05
C ILE A 83 -17.20 -1.31 6.46
N LYS A 84 -17.21 -2.06 5.34
CA LYS A 84 -15.96 -2.43 4.64
C LYS A 84 -15.25 -1.20 4.09
N ALA A 85 -15.97 -0.25 3.50
CA ALA A 85 -15.39 0.98 2.99
C ALA A 85 -14.81 1.84 4.12
N ALA A 86 -15.52 1.96 5.25
CA ALA A 86 -15.04 2.66 6.43
C ALA A 86 -13.78 2.00 7.04
N LEU A 87 -13.72 0.67 7.04
CA LEU A 87 -12.52 -0.06 7.46
C LEU A 87 -11.34 0.18 6.50
N ALA A 88 -11.59 0.15 5.19
CA ALA A 88 -10.56 0.43 4.19
C ALA A 88 -10.01 1.86 4.29
N GLU A 89 -10.87 2.83 4.61
CA GLU A 89 -10.45 4.20 4.91
C GLU A 89 -9.52 4.26 6.13
N LYS A 90 -9.90 3.63 7.25
CA LYS A 90 -9.06 3.54 8.46
C LYS A 90 -7.73 2.85 8.22
N ILE A 91 -7.73 1.78 7.41
CA ILE A 91 -6.50 1.07 7.02
C ILE A 91 -5.59 2.04 6.25
N LEU A 92 -6.12 2.75 5.27
CA LEU A 92 -5.36 3.72 4.48
C LEU A 92 -4.80 4.86 5.34
N GLU A 93 -5.61 5.42 6.24
CA GLU A 93 -5.19 6.44 7.21
C GLU A 93 -4.06 5.93 8.10
N LYS A 94 -4.19 4.71 8.65
CA LYS A 94 -3.14 4.11 9.48
C LYS A 94 -1.86 3.84 8.71
N THR A 95 -1.95 3.37 7.47
CA THR A 95 -0.77 3.18 6.60
C THR A 95 -0.05 4.51 6.38
N ILE A 96 -0.78 5.59 6.10
CA ILE A 96 -0.20 6.93 5.95
C ILE A 96 0.41 7.42 7.26
N SER A 97 -0.26 7.22 8.40
CA SER A 97 0.27 7.54 9.74
C SER A 97 1.59 6.82 9.99
N LEU A 98 1.69 5.52 9.68
CA LEU A 98 2.93 4.77 9.85
C LEU A 98 4.05 5.29 8.95
N ILE A 99 3.75 5.70 7.72
CA ILE A 99 4.73 6.34 6.83
C ILE A 99 5.18 7.68 7.43
N ASP A 100 4.26 8.49 7.95
CA ASP A 100 4.57 9.76 8.59
C ASP A 100 5.33 9.60 9.92
N GLU A 101 5.09 8.54 10.69
CA GLU A 101 5.80 8.25 11.94
C GLU A 101 7.19 7.67 11.68
N LEU A 102 7.29 6.75 10.70
CA LEU A 102 8.55 6.12 10.34
C LEU A 102 9.43 7.03 9.47
N GLN A 103 8.92 8.05 8.78
CA GLN A 103 9.76 8.98 7.99
C GLN A 103 10.80 8.28 7.09
N PRO A 104 10.43 7.31 6.24
CA PRO A 104 11.39 6.67 5.35
C PRO A 104 11.92 7.66 4.31
N LYS A 105 13.09 7.40 3.75
CA LYS A 105 13.65 8.23 2.67
C LYS A 105 12.76 8.20 1.43
N PHE A 106 12.19 7.04 1.12
CA PHE A 106 11.24 6.86 0.03
C PHE A 106 10.07 6.00 0.47
N PHE A 107 8.92 6.18 -0.15
CA PHE A 107 7.81 5.24 0.03
C PHE A 107 7.00 5.12 -1.25
N ILE A 108 6.34 3.97 -1.39
CA ILE A 108 5.42 3.72 -2.48
C ILE A 108 4.17 3.06 -1.91
N ILE A 109 3.03 3.73 -2.05
CA ILE A 109 1.70 3.14 -1.87
C ILE A 109 1.19 2.73 -3.26
N GLU A 110 0.60 1.56 -3.41
CA GLU A 110 -0.01 1.10 -4.65
C GLU A 110 -1.45 0.71 -4.52
N ASN A 111 -2.18 1.00 -5.59
CA ASN A 111 -3.48 0.43 -5.83
C ASN A 111 -3.82 0.52 -7.32
N PRO A 112 -4.71 -0.33 -7.84
CA PRO A 112 -5.33 -0.11 -9.13
C PRO A 112 -5.87 1.32 -9.27
N ARG A 113 -5.73 1.89 -10.47
CA ARG A 113 -6.19 3.25 -10.79
C ARG A 113 -7.71 3.34 -10.73
N ALA A 114 -8.27 3.73 -9.57
CA ALA A 114 -9.70 3.75 -9.31
C ALA A 114 -10.10 4.79 -8.25
N LYS A 115 -10.83 4.41 -7.18
CA LYS A 115 -11.34 5.34 -6.15
C LYS A 115 -10.25 5.88 -5.23
N MET A 116 -9.22 5.10 -4.91
CA MET A 116 -8.22 5.50 -3.90
C MET A 116 -7.53 6.83 -4.25
N ARG A 117 -7.28 7.08 -5.54
CA ARG A 117 -6.72 8.34 -6.05
C ARG A 117 -7.56 9.58 -5.81
N LYS A 118 -8.84 9.40 -5.47
CA LYS A 118 -9.79 10.47 -5.19
C LYS A 118 -10.01 10.67 -3.69
N MET A 119 -9.33 9.90 -2.85
CA MET A 119 -9.43 10.08 -1.40
C MET A 119 -8.66 11.34 -0.99
N PRO A 120 -9.21 12.17 -0.08
CA PRO A 120 -8.57 13.43 0.35
C PRO A 120 -7.14 13.23 0.85
N GLN A 121 -6.89 12.22 1.68
CA GLN A 121 -5.58 11.90 2.24
C GLN A 121 -4.52 11.53 1.20
N MET A 122 -4.94 11.11 -0.01
CA MET A 122 -4.01 10.78 -1.10
C MET A 122 -3.62 12.00 -1.94
N GLN A 123 -4.36 13.12 -1.87
CA GLN A 123 -4.14 14.27 -2.76
C GLN A 123 -2.83 15.01 -2.50
N ARG A 124 -2.21 14.79 -1.33
CA ARG A 124 -0.93 15.41 -0.96
C ARG A 124 0.29 14.73 -1.57
N PHE A 125 0.13 13.55 -2.17
CA PHE A 125 1.23 12.78 -2.73
C PHE A 125 1.31 12.92 -4.25
N GLU A 126 2.52 12.98 -4.79
CA GLU A 126 2.74 12.75 -6.22
C GLU A 126 2.23 11.36 -6.59
N VAL A 127 1.54 11.26 -7.73
CA VAL A 127 1.04 10.00 -8.26
C VAL A 127 1.59 9.75 -9.66
N ARG A 128 2.13 8.56 -9.88
CA ARG A 128 2.54 8.05 -11.20
C ARG A 128 1.69 6.84 -11.54
N THR A 129 1.08 6.84 -12.73
CA THR A 129 0.33 5.67 -13.21
C THR A 129 1.22 4.84 -14.12
N VAL A 130 1.31 3.55 -13.83
CA VAL A 130 1.93 2.55 -14.72
C VAL A 130 0.87 1.58 -15.24
N THR A 131 1.18 0.86 -16.31
CA THR A 131 0.34 -0.24 -16.80
C THR A 131 1.18 -1.49 -16.93
N TYR A 132 0.75 -2.59 -16.31
CA TYR A 132 1.62 -3.78 -16.23
C TYR A 132 1.96 -4.39 -17.60
N CYS A 133 1.17 -4.12 -18.64
CA CYS A 133 1.49 -4.55 -20.00
C CYS A 133 2.77 -3.91 -20.56
N GLN A 134 3.20 -2.75 -20.03
CA GLN A 134 4.51 -2.17 -20.33
C GLN A 134 5.68 -3.04 -19.84
N TYR A 135 5.39 -4.00 -18.94
CA TYR A 135 6.36 -4.91 -18.32
C TYR A 135 6.08 -6.38 -18.64
N GLY A 136 5.36 -6.66 -19.74
CA GLY A 136 5.17 -8.01 -20.27
C GLY A 136 3.86 -8.72 -19.91
N MET A 137 2.96 -8.08 -19.15
CA MET A 137 1.61 -8.65 -18.92
C MET A 137 0.75 -8.59 -20.19
N ARG A 138 -0.03 -9.64 -20.44
CA ARG A 138 -0.90 -9.74 -21.65
C ARG A 138 -2.09 -8.78 -21.65
N TYR A 139 -2.41 -8.15 -20.52
CA TYR A 139 -3.55 -7.26 -20.36
C TYR A 139 -3.15 -5.97 -19.67
N MET A 140 -3.88 -4.90 -19.95
CA MET A 140 -3.67 -3.61 -19.31
C MET A 140 -4.21 -3.66 -17.87
N LYS A 141 -3.32 -3.46 -16.90
CA LYS A 141 -3.68 -3.20 -15.51
C LYS A 141 -3.14 -1.82 -15.12
N PRO A 142 -3.94 -0.75 -15.25
CA PRO A 142 -3.55 0.57 -14.80
C PRO A 142 -3.45 0.60 -13.27
N THR A 143 -2.29 0.96 -12.77
CA THR A 143 -1.95 0.97 -11.35
C THR A 143 -1.36 2.34 -11.02
N ASP A 144 -1.90 2.97 -9.98
CA ASP A 144 -1.38 4.22 -9.44
C ASP A 144 -0.35 3.89 -8.35
N LEU A 145 0.78 4.60 -8.40
CA LEU A 145 1.85 4.57 -7.42
C LEU A 145 1.92 5.95 -6.79
N TRP A 146 1.80 6.04 -5.46
CA TRP A 146 1.95 7.29 -4.72
C TRP A 146 3.22 7.27 -3.89
N GLY A 147 3.93 8.39 -3.86
CA GLY A 147 4.91 8.65 -2.81
C GLY A 147 6.09 9.51 -3.24
N GLY A 148 7.16 9.46 -2.43
CA GLY A 148 8.42 10.11 -2.73
C GLY A 148 9.24 9.26 -3.68
N PHE A 149 9.21 9.57 -4.97
CA PHE A 149 10.05 8.90 -5.96
C PHE A 149 11.47 9.48 -5.92
N PRO A 150 12.51 8.64 -6.10
CA PRO A 150 13.84 9.17 -6.35
C PRO A 150 13.83 10.06 -7.61
N PRO A 151 14.65 11.14 -7.62
CA PRO A 151 14.75 12.06 -8.75
C PRO A 151 15.25 11.38 -10.03
#